data_AF-A0A920G3J4-F1
#
_entry.id   AF-A0A920G3J4-F1
#
_cell.length_a   1.000
_cell.length_b   1.000
_cell.length_c   1.000
_cell.angle_alpha   90.00
_cell.angle_beta   90.00
_cell.angle_gamma   90.00
#
_symmetry.space_group_name_H-M   'P 1'
#
loop_
_entity.id
_entity.type
_entity.pdbx_description
1 polymer ?
#
loop_
_entity_poly.entity_id
_entity_poly.type
_entity_poly.pdbx_seq_one_letter_code
_entity_poly.pdbx_strand_id
1 'polypeptide(L)'
;MITLHVDDKNRGILMSPSGNPANKLDTSIVWLGRAISWCVPVMALLVLVIVVLRYGFNTGAIAAQESVQYLHAAIFMLGAAVTLGADQHVRVDIFYRSFTPRQQAWVNALGHIIFTLPICALIGWGLGITLWTAGQRGRHPLNQGDCRLSICSRG
;
A
#
# COMPACT_ATOMS: atom_id res chain seq x y z
N MET A 1 0.67 16.05 28.51
CA MET A 1 -0.67 16.25 29.11
C MET A 1 -1.69 16.48 27.99
N ILE A 2 -2.01 15.43 27.23
CA ILE A 2 -3.25 15.31 26.46
C ILE A 2 -3.66 13.86 26.68
N THR A 3 -4.56 13.67 27.63
CA THR A 3 -5.09 12.39 28.06
C THR A 3 -6.14 11.95 27.05
N LEU A 4 -5.77 11.10 26.09
CA LEU A 4 -6.76 10.21 25.48
C LEU A 4 -6.90 9.00 26.39
N HIS A 5 -7.89 9.17 27.24
CA HIS A 5 -8.60 8.17 28.02
C HIS A 5 -8.97 6.99 27.12
N VAL A 6 -8.03 6.06 26.92
CA VAL A 6 -8.40 4.73 26.49
C VAL A 6 -9.03 4.07 27.69
N ASP A 7 -10.36 4.10 27.69
CA ASP A 7 -11.24 3.36 28.58
C ASP A 7 -10.66 1.95 28.84
N ASP A 8 -10.13 1.78 30.05
CA ASP A 8 -9.49 0.55 30.52
C ASP A 8 -10.54 -0.54 30.84
N LYS A 9 -11.84 -0.18 30.84
CA LYS A 9 -12.93 -1.04 31.31
C LYS A 9 -13.29 -2.17 30.36
N ASN A 10 -12.85 -2.11 29.09
CA ASN A 10 -13.09 -3.17 28.09
C ASN A 10 -11.80 -3.79 27.51
N ARG A 11 -10.63 -3.49 28.10
CA ARG A 11 -9.35 -4.13 27.74
C ARG A 11 -9.33 -5.63 28.06
N GLY A 12 -10.28 -6.12 28.87
CA GLY A 12 -10.45 -7.53 29.21
C GLY A 12 -11.32 -8.37 28.26
N ILE A 13 -11.94 -7.78 27.22
CA ILE A 13 -12.85 -8.50 26.30
C ILE A 13 -12.28 -8.70 24.88
N LEU A 14 -11.29 -7.91 24.44
CA LEU A 14 -10.64 -8.10 23.12
C LEU A 14 -9.33 -8.89 23.19
N MET A 15 -9.03 -9.48 24.35
CA MET A 15 -7.88 -10.34 24.59
C MET A 15 -8.25 -11.37 25.66
N SER A 16 -9.32 -12.13 25.44
CA SER A 16 -9.52 -13.38 26.17
C SER A 16 -9.08 -14.51 25.25
N PRO A 17 -7.85 -15.05 25.41
CA PRO A 17 -7.53 -16.39 24.94
C PRO A 17 -8.55 -17.33 25.58
N SER A 18 -9.56 -17.73 24.81
CA SER A 18 -10.43 -18.83 25.17
C SER A 18 -9.54 -20.04 25.43
N GLY A 19 -9.44 -20.43 26.71
CA GLY A 19 -9.00 -21.75 27.16
C GLY A 19 -7.64 -22.22 26.63
N ASN A 20 -6.61 -22.08 27.47
CA ASN A 20 -5.30 -22.73 27.35
C ASN A 20 -4.47 -22.37 26.08
N PRO A 21 -3.31 -21.70 26.19
CA PRO A 21 -2.37 -21.56 25.07
C PRO A 21 -1.67 -22.91 24.80
N ALA A 22 -2.42 -23.93 24.39
CA ALA A 22 -1.86 -25.25 24.08
C ALA A 22 -1.13 -25.26 22.74
N ASN A 23 -1.47 -24.34 21.83
CA ASN A 23 -1.03 -24.38 20.45
C ASN A 23 0.08 -23.36 20.19
N LYS A 24 1.20 -23.84 19.63
CA LYS A 24 2.35 -23.00 19.22
C LYS A 24 1.96 -21.91 18.21
N LEU A 25 0.86 -22.10 17.48
CA LEU A 25 0.36 -21.17 16.46
C LEU A 25 -0.11 -19.85 17.08
N ASP A 26 -0.96 -19.88 18.10
CA ASP A 26 -1.52 -18.66 18.71
C ASP A 26 -0.41 -17.82 19.36
N THR A 27 0.59 -18.49 19.95
CA THR A 27 1.78 -17.81 20.51
C THR A 27 2.64 -17.18 19.42
N SER A 28 2.80 -17.83 18.26
CA SER A 28 3.56 -17.28 17.14
C SER A 28 2.90 -16.03 16.54
N ILE A 29 1.57 -15.97 16.51
CA ILE A 29 0.80 -14.83 15.99
C ILE A 29 0.96 -13.61 16.92
N VAL A 30 0.88 -13.82 18.24
CA VAL A 30 1.08 -12.75 19.24
C VAL A 30 2.51 -12.21 19.20
N TRP A 31 3.50 -13.09 19.05
CA TRP A 31 4.90 -12.68 18.92
C TRP A 31 5.16 -11.88 17.63
N LEU A 32 4.61 -12.33 16.50
CA LEU A 32 4.67 -11.61 15.22
C LEU A 32 4.03 -10.22 15.33
N GLY A 33 2.85 -10.12 15.95
CA GLY A 33 2.18 -8.83 16.15
C GLY A 33 3.02 -7.83 16.95
N ARG A 34 3.69 -8.31 18.02
CA ARG A 34 4.58 -7.46 18.82
C ARG A 34 5.85 -7.08 18.07
N ALA A 35 6.42 -7.98 17.27
CA ALA A 35 7.57 -7.68 16.43
C ALA A 35 7.25 -6.61 15.37
N ILE A 36 6.10 -6.74 14.68
CA ILE A 36 5.66 -5.78 13.66
C ILE A 36 5.47 -4.38 14.24
N SER A 37 4.89 -4.25 15.43
CA SER A 37 4.73 -2.95 16.11
C SER A 37 6.06 -2.22 16.34
N TRP A 38 7.16 -2.95 16.53
CA TRP A 38 8.49 -2.37 16.68
C TRP A 38 9.19 -2.11 15.33
N CYS A 39 8.88 -2.88 14.29
CA CYS A 39 9.44 -2.70 12.95
C CYS A 39 8.91 -1.44 12.24
N VAL A 40 7.65 -1.03 12.48
CA VAL A 40 7.04 0.16 11.85
C VAL A 40 7.81 1.47 12.13
N PRO A 41 8.10 1.85 13.39
CA PRO A 41 8.87 3.06 13.66
C PRO A 41 10.31 2.98 13.13
N VAL A 42 10.92 1.79 13.14
CA VAL A 42 12.25 1.56 12.56
C VAL A 42 12.25 1.81 11.05
N MET A 43 11.24 1.30 10.33
CA MET A 43 11.08 1.58 8.89
C MET A 43 10.89 3.06 8.59
N ALA A 44 10.05 3.75 9.37
CA ALA A 44 9.83 5.18 9.18
C ALA A 44 11.12 5.99 9.34
N LEU A 45 11.94 5.63 10.33
CA LEU A 45 13.26 6.23 10.53
C LEU A 45 14.22 5.92 9.37
N LEU A 46 14.19 4.70 8.84
CA LEU A 46 15.01 4.27 7.70
C LEU A 46 14.69 5.10 6.44
N VAL A 47 13.40 5.31 6.15
CA VAL A 47 12.96 6.18 5.05
C VAL A 47 13.43 7.62 5.26
N LEU A 48 13.32 8.14 6.48
CA LEU A 48 13.79 9.50 6.81
C LEU A 48 15.30 9.65 6.58
N VAL A 49 16.10 8.66 6.99
CA VAL A 49 17.54 8.65 6.74
C VAL A 49 17.85 8.65 5.24
N ILE A 50 17.14 7.86 4.43
CA ILE A 50 17.33 7.82 2.97
C ILE A 50 17.00 9.16 2.33
N VAL A 51 15.92 9.80 2.76
CA VAL A 51 15.51 11.14 2.29
C VAL A 51 16.59 12.17 2.66
N VAL A 52 17.09 12.16 3.90
CA VAL A 52 18.16 13.07 4.33
C VAL A 52 19.46 12.82 3.56
N LEU A 53 19.86 11.56 3.32
CA LEU A 53 21.04 11.26 2.51
C LEU A 53 20.88 11.75 1.07
N ARG A 54 19.69 11.55 0.49
CA ARG A 54 19.41 11.90 -0.89
C ARG A 54 19.36 13.41 -1.11
N TYR A 55 18.71 14.16 -0.23
CA TYR A 55 18.54 15.60 -0.37
C TYR A 55 19.63 16.43 0.34
N GLY A 56 20.19 15.92 1.44
CA GLY A 56 21.21 16.60 2.25
C GLY A 56 22.64 16.31 1.80
N PHE A 57 22.96 15.05 1.49
CA PHE A 57 24.31 14.65 1.06
C PHE A 57 24.43 14.44 -0.47
N ASN A 58 23.34 14.63 -1.22
CA ASN A 58 23.24 14.39 -2.66
C ASN A 58 23.72 12.99 -3.12
N THR A 59 23.83 12.05 -2.18
CA THR A 59 24.21 10.66 -2.41
C THR A 59 22.96 9.80 -2.29
N GLY A 60 22.35 9.45 -3.43
CA GLY A 60 21.17 8.59 -3.49
C GLY A 60 21.52 7.20 -4.03
N ALA A 61 21.43 6.17 -3.20
CA ALA A 61 21.54 4.79 -3.66
C ALA A 61 20.16 4.26 -4.08
N ILE A 62 19.93 4.09 -5.38
CA ILE A 62 18.67 3.57 -5.95
C ILE A 62 18.35 2.19 -5.36
N ALA A 63 19.37 1.32 -5.25
CA ALA A 63 19.23 0.00 -4.65
C ALA A 63 18.76 0.04 -3.17
N ALA A 64 19.19 1.05 -2.40
CA ALA A 64 18.75 1.20 -1.01
C ALA A 64 17.26 1.58 -0.95
N GLN A 65 16.82 2.47 -1.84
CA GLN A 65 15.42 2.86 -1.92
C GLN A 65 14.50 1.69 -2.34
N GLU A 66 14.92 0.89 -3.32
CA GLU A 66 14.19 -0.32 -3.74
C GLU A 66 14.11 -1.36 -2.61
N SER A 67 15.21 -1.57 -1.87
CA SER A 67 15.22 -2.51 -0.74
C SER A 67 14.22 -2.14 0.37
N VAL A 68 14.07 -0.86 0.67
CA VAL A 68 13.10 -0.37 1.67
C VAL A 68 11.66 -0.57 1.20
N GLN A 69 11.40 -0.41 -0.08
CA GLN A 69 10.08 -0.69 -0.64
C GLN A 69 9.70 -2.17 -0.49
N TYR A 70 10.63 -3.09 -0.74
CA TYR A 70 10.40 -4.52 -0.51
C TYR A 70 10.16 -4.84 0.97
N LEU A 71 10.93 -4.22 1.87
CA LEU A 71 10.79 -4.40 3.31
C LEU A 71 9.45 -3.86 3.84
N HIS A 72 9.00 -2.71 3.31
CA HIS A 72 7.67 -2.17 3.59
C HIS A 72 6.59 -3.17 3.17
N ALA A 73 6.61 -3.67 1.93
CA ALA A 73 5.61 -4.61 1.44
C ALA A 73 5.53 -5.89 2.32
N ALA A 74 6.68 -6.41 2.75
CA ALA A 74 6.74 -7.57 3.64
C ALA A 74 6.09 -7.28 5.02
N ILE A 75 6.42 -6.15 5.64
CA ILE A 75 5.86 -5.76 6.95
C ILE A 75 4.34 -5.53 6.85
N PHE A 76 3.89 -4.91 5.75
CA PHE A 76 2.46 -4.67 5.52
C PHE A 76 1.68 -5.97 5.38
N MET A 77 2.18 -6.92 4.59
CA MET A 77 1.55 -8.24 4.44
C MET A 77 1.53 -9.04 5.74
N LEU A 78 2.62 -9.01 6.51
CA LEU A 78 2.68 -9.65 7.83
C LEU A 78 1.70 -8.99 8.82
N GLY A 79 1.58 -7.66 8.80
CA GLY A 79 0.60 -6.93 9.60
C GLY A 79 -0.83 -7.32 9.25
N ALA A 80 -1.15 -7.38 7.95
CA ALA A 80 -2.45 -7.81 7.46
C ALA A 80 -2.79 -9.25 7.89
N ALA A 81 -1.82 -10.17 7.84
CA ALA A 81 -2.00 -11.55 8.29
C ALA A 81 -2.31 -11.66 9.79
N VAL A 82 -1.63 -10.87 10.64
CA VAL A 82 -1.91 -10.85 12.09
C VAL A 82 -3.30 -10.27 12.38
N THR A 83 -3.72 -9.21 11.66
CA THR A 83 -5.07 -8.66 11.81
C THR A 83 -6.16 -9.60 11.30
N LEU A 84 -5.86 -10.40 10.27
CA LEU A 84 -6.78 -11.38 9.70
C LEU A 84 -7.02 -12.54 10.68
N GLY A 85 -5.97 -13.00 11.38
CA GLY A 85 -6.10 -14.01 12.43
C GLY A 85 -6.89 -13.55 13.67
N ALA A 86 -7.06 -12.24 13.84
CA ALA A 86 -7.91 -11.66 14.89
C ALA A 86 -9.36 -11.40 14.42
N ASP A 87 -9.76 -11.91 13.23
CA ASP A 87 -11.07 -11.67 12.59
C ASP A 87 -11.43 -10.16 12.51
N GLN A 88 -10.42 -9.29 12.42
CA GLN A 88 -10.54 -7.84 12.20
C GLN A 88 -10.26 -7.51 10.73
N HIS A 89 -10.84 -8.31 9.83
CA HIS A 89 -10.70 -8.13 8.39
C HIS A 89 -11.52 -6.92 7.93
N VAL A 90 -10.93 -5.72 8.05
CA VAL A 90 -11.30 -4.45 7.43
C VAL A 90 -12.81 -4.29 7.21
N ARG A 91 -13.58 -4.41 8.29
CA ARG A 91 -14.94 -3.89 8.29
C ARG A 91 -14.93 -2.67 9.19
N VAL A 92 -14.40 -1.54 8.67
CA VAL A 92 -14.33 -0.20 9.31
C VAL A 92 -14.63 -0.27 10.82
N ASP A 93 -13.76 -0.97 11.58
CA ASP A 93 -14.13 -1.52 12.90
C ASP A 93 -14.41 -0.43 13.96
N ILE A 94 -14.19 0.85 13.60
CA ILE A 94 -14.57 2.03 14.38
C ILE A 94 -15.94 2.60 14.00
N PHE A 95 -16.37 2.52 12.73
CA PHE A 95 -17.60 3.21 12.25
C PHE A 95 -18.86 2.38 12.47
N TYR A 96 -18.77 1.05 12.58
CA TYR A 96 -19.95 0.18 12.62
C TYR A 96 -20.61 -0.02 13.98
N ARG A 97 -20.03 0.51 15.07
CA ARG A 97 -20.60 0.36 16.42
C ARG A 97 -21.97 1.02 16.61
N SER A 98 -22.41 1.87 15.68
CA SER A 98 -23.65 2.65 15.80
C SER A 98 -24.57 2.65 14.57
N PHE A 99 -24.30 1.85 13.51
CA PHE A 99 -25.08 1.91 12.26
C PHE A 99 -25.81 0.61 11.91
N THR A 100 -27.08 0.77 11.50
CA THR A 100 -27.97 -0.30 11.04
C THR A 100 -27.43 -0.98 9.76
N PRO A 101 -27.75 -2.27 9.53
CA PRO A 101 -27.21 -3.07 8.41
C PRO A 101 -27.43 -2.47 7.01
N ARG A 102 -28.48 -1.65 6.83
CA ARG A 102 -28.74 -0.94 5.56
C ARG A 102 -27.76 0.21 5.31
N GLN A 103 -27.39 0.96 6.34
CA GLN A 103 -26.43 2.06 6.22
C GLN A 103 -25.02 1.54 5.91
N GLN A 104 -24.68 0.35 6.40
CA GLN A 104 -23.40 -0.30 6.12
C GLN A 104 -23.23 -0.66 4.64
N ALA A 105 -24.28 -1.20 4.01
CA ALA A 105 -24.28 -1.55 2.59
C ALA A 105 -24.15 -0.31 1.70
N TRP A 106 -24.83 0.78 2.04
CA TRP A 106 -24.74 2.04 1.30
C TRP A 106 -23.36 2.69 1.39
N VAL A 107 -22.73 2.70 2.57
CA VAL A 107 -21.37 3.25 2.75
C VAL A 107 -20.35 2.43 1.96
N ASN A 108 -20.48 1.10 1.93
CA ASN A 108 -19.59 0.26 1.15
C ASN A 108 -19.76 0.47 -0.36
N ALA A 109 -21.00 0.57 -0.85
CA ALA A 109 -21.28 0.84 -2.25
C ALA A 109 -20.79 2.23 -2.68
N LEU A 110 -21.07 3.27 -1.89
CA LEU A 110 -20.61 4.64 -2.17
C LEU A 110 -19.10 4.77 -2.06
N GLY A 111 -18.48 4.16 -1.05
CA GLY A 111 -17.02 4.14 -0.92
C GLY A 111 -16.34 3.48 -2.12
N HIS A 112 -16.90 2.38 -2.62
CA HIS A 112 -16.36 1.71 -3.79
C HIS A 112 -16.50 2.56 -5.06
N ILE A 113 -17.66 3.16 -5.27
CA ILE A 113 -17.94 4.01 -6.44
C ILE A 113 -17.07 5.27 -6.42
N ILE A 114 -17.01 5.97 -5.28
CA ILE A 114 -16.27 7.23 -5.13
C ILE A 114 -14.76 7.02 -5.20
N PHE A 115 -14.23 5.88 -4.77
CA PHE A 115 -12.80 5.60 -4.85
C PHE A 115 -12.38 5.04 -6.23
N THR A 116 -13.23 4.22 -6.85
CA THR A 116 -12.93 3.58 -8.14
C THR A 116 -13.07 4.55 -9.30
N LEU A 117 -14.12 5.37 -9.34
CA LEU A 117 -14.37 6.32 -10.44
C LEU A 117 -13.22 7.31 -10.71
N PRO A 118 -12.61 8.00 -9.72
CA PRO A 118 -11.54 8.95 -9.98
C PRO A 118 -10.28 8.25 -10.50
N ILE A 119 -9.98 7.03 -10.03
CA ILE A 119 -8.83 6.25 -10.51
C ILE A 119 -9.05 5.85 -11.97
N CYS A 120 -10.23 5.31 -12.29
CA CYS A 120 -10.57 4.95 -13.66
C CYS A 120 -10.57 6.17 -14.60
N ALA A 121 -11.05 7.33 -14.13
CA ALA A 121 -11.06 8.57 -14.91
C ALA A 121 -9.64 9.09 -15.19
N LEU A 122 -8.76 9.09 -14.20
CA LEU A 122 -7.36 9.51 -14.36
C LEU A 122 -6.59 8.61 -15.35
N ILE A 123 -6.79 7.29 -15.25
CA ILE A 123 -6.15 6.32 -16.16
C ILE A 123 -6.70 6.51 -17.59
N GLY A 124 -8.02 6.65 -17.73
CA GLY A 124 -8.66 6.87 -19.04
C GLY A 124 -8.18 8.17 -19.70
N TRP A 125 -8.05 9.25 -18.93
CA TRP A 125 -7.54 10.54 -19.40
C TRP A 125 -6.08 10.45 -19.87
N GLY A 126 -5.21 9.83 -19.07
CA GLY A 126 -3.80 9.64 -19.42
C GLY A 126 -3.61 8.75 -20.66
N LEU A 127 -4.40 7.68 -20.77
CA LEU A 127 -4.38 6.80 -21.95
C LEU A 127 -4.90 7.53 -23.19
N GLY A 128 -5.95 8.35 -23.06
CA GLY A 128 -6.48 9.16 -24.15
C GLY A 128 -5.45 10.10 -24.76
N ILE A 129 -4.67 10.81 -23.92
CA ILE A 129 -3.58 11.69 -24.37
C ILE A 129 -2.47 10.88 -25.06
N THR A 130 -2.10 9.74 -24.48
CA THR A 130 -1.03 8.87 -25.03
C THR A 130 -1.43 8.29 -26.38
N LEU A 131 -2.68 7.85 -26.53
CA LEU A 131 -3.21 7.33 -27.79
C LEU A 131 -3.36 8.45 -28.83
N TRP A 132 -3.80 9.64 -28.43
CA TRP A 132 -3.90 10.80 -29.32
C TRP A 132 -2.51 11.23 -29.84
N THR A 133 -1.49 11.26 -28.99
CA THR A 133 -0.11 11.56 -29.39
C THR A 133 0.54 10.43 -30.20
N ALA A 134 0.24 9.16 -29.88
CA ALA A 134 0.73 8.01 -30.65
C ALA A 134 0.09 7.94 -32.05
N GLY A 135 -1.20 8.28 -32.17
CA GLY A 135 -1.91 8.34 -33.45
C GLY A 135 -1.37 9.41 -34.41
N GLN A 136 -0.69 10.43 -33.89
CA GLN A 136 0.00 11.43 -34.72
C GLN A 136 1.34 10.92 -35.27
N ARG A 137 2.04 10.00 -34.57
CA ARG A 137 3.31 9.43 -35.06
C ARG A 137 3.14 8.50 -36.27
N GLY A 138 1.97 7.86 -36.41
CA GLY A 138 1.65 6.99 -37.55
C GLY A 138 1.27 7.71 -38.85
N ARG A 139 1.19 9.05 -38.85
CA ARG A 139 0.81 9.84 -40.03
C ARG A 139 2.00 10.40 -40.82
N HIS A 140 3.23 10.17 -40.35
CA HIS A 140 4.42 10.46 -41.16
C HIS A 140 4.55 9.39 -42.26
N PRO A 141 4.54 9.76 -43.56
CA PRO A 141 4.87 8.81 -44.61
C PRO A 141 6.30 8.33 -44.39
N LEU A 142 6.49 7.04 -44.17
CA LEU A 142 7.81 6.42 -44.13
C LEU A 142 8.42 6.57 -45.53
N ASN A 143 9.30 7.56 -45.69
CA ASN A 143 10.15 7.62 -46.86
C ASN A 143 11.11 6.43 -46.81
N GLN A 144 10.87 5.42 -47.65
CA GLN A 144 11.68 4.19 -47.74
C GLN A 144 13.17 4.43 -48.03
N GLY A 145 13.58 5.67 -48.32
CA GLY A 145 14.98 6.07 -48.45
C GLY A 145 15.82 6.01 -47.17
N ASP A 146 15.22 6.23 -45.99
CA ASP A 146 16.01 6.41 -44.74
C ASP A 146 16.50 5.07 -44.14
N CYS A 147 15.77 3.96 -44.35
CA CYS A 147 16.20 2.64 -43.91
C CYS A 147 17.36 2.06 -44.73
N ARG A 148 17.57 2.53 -45.98
CA ARG A 148 18.71 2.08 -46.81
C ARG A 148 20.03 2.75 -46.41
N LEU A 149 20.02 3.98 -45.91
CA LEU A 149 21.26 4.65 -45.50
C LEU A 149 21.81 4.14 -44.15
N SER A 150 20.94 3.73 -43.21
CA SER A 150 21.40 3.22 -41.91
C SER A 150 22.07 1.84 -42.02
N ILE A 151 21.67 1.01 -43.00
CA ILE A 151 22.27 -0.30 -43.27
C ILE A 151 23.63 -0.16 -43.97
N CYS A 152 23.82 0.81 -44.88
CA CYS A 152 25.11 1.03 -45.56
C CYS A 152 26.19 1.66 -44.68
N SER A 153 25.86 2.28 -43.55
CA SER A 153 26.83 2.91 -42.64
C SER A 153 27.40 1.96 -41.57
N ARG A 154 26.95 0.70 -41.52
CA ARG A 154 27.39 -0.31 -40.54
C ARG A 154 28.15 -1.49 -41.18
N GLY A 155 28.51 -1.39 -42.46
CA GLY A 155 29.32 -2.37 -43.19
C GLY A 155 30.73 -1.86 -43.42
#